data_AF-A0A929C2D0-F1
#
_entry.id   AF-A0A929C2D0-F1
#
_cell.length_a   1.000
_cell.length_b   1.000
_cell.length_c   1.000
_cell.angle_alpha   90.00
_cell.angle_beta   90.00
_cell.angle_gamma   90.00
#
_symmetry.space_group_name_H-M   'P 1'
#
loop_
_entity.id
_entity.type
_entity.pdbx_description
1 polymer ?
#
loop_
_entity_poly.entity_id
_entity_poly.type
_entity_poly.pdbx_seq_one_letter_code
_entity_poly.pdbx_strand_id
1 'polypeptide(L)'
;MKTKTKFKLFLKNRKINKKRLLKIVSIITLFAFLNCLTGCSFYFKAVTEKDFSSNRITQLDDDGKYFILHSKDNAWHFYDLQINGDTINGKLDAMLYYHAKYLTPKSKGVKRYIKKEEPEVIKEVHIYTSDTTFGYFDTNVSIPMVSIQKIIIYDPAKGATTLSWVLPPVIIVSLFIAAIVASIAQHGIVGDMPPIKI
;
A
#
# COMPACT_ATOMS: atom_id res chain seq x y z
N MET A 1 11.94 2.37 66.93
CA MET A 1 12.20 0.92 67.04
C MET A 1 10.91 0.16 66.70
N LYS A 2 10.97 -0.88 65.86
CA LYS A 2 9.90 -1.81 65.41
C LYS A 2 8.84 -1.29 64.41
N THR A 3 9.02 -1.64 63.12
CA THR A 3 7.96 -2.08 62.18
C THR A 3 8.55 -2.45 60.78
N LYS A 4 9.49 -3.40 60.72
CA LYS A 4 10.03 -3.92 59.43
C LYS A 4 9.83 -5.43 59.21
N THR A 5 8.91 -6.06 59.95
CA THR A 5 8.86 -7.54 60.03
C THR A 5 7.52 -8.16 59.63
N LYS A 6 6.74 -7.53 58.74
CA LYS A 6 5.50 -8.15 58.23
C LYS A 6 5.37 -8.25 56.70
N PHE A 7 6.34 -7.74 55.92
CA PHE A 7 6.25 -7.82 54.46
C PHE A 7 6.86 -9.10 53.85
N LYS A 8 7.51 -9.94 54.67
CA LYS A 8 8.29 -11.11 54.20
C LYS A 8 7.49 -12.41 54.02
N LEU A 9 6.16 -12.39 54.11
CA LEU A 9 5.35 -13.61 54.17
C LEU A 9 4.26 -13.75 53.10
N PHE A 10 4.28 -12.93 52.04
CA PHE A 10 3.30 -13.03 50.94
C PHE A 10 3.87 -13.53 49.61
N LEU A 11 5.12 -14.00 49.58
CA LEU A 11 5.75 -14.59 48.37
C LEU A 11 5.90 -16.11 48.51
N LYS A 12 4.88 -16.79 49.06
CA LYS A 12 4.86 -18.26 49.15
C LYS A 12 4.16 -18.84 47.91
N ASN A 13 4.97 -19.33 46.98
CA ASN A 13 4.65 -20.36 45.98
C ASN A 13 3.32 -20.22 45.21
N ARG A 14 3.23 -19.28 44.27
CA ARG A 14 2.26 -19.42 43.16
C ARG A 14 2.88 -20.26 42.05
N LYS A 15 2.55 -21.56 42.05
CA LYS A 15 2.86 -22.47 40.92
C LYS A 15 2.29 -21.89 39.64
N ILE A 16 3.14 -21.66 38.65
CA ILE A 16 2.76 -21.30 37.29
C ILE A 16 1.76 -22.35 36.79
N ASN A 17 0.53 -21.93 36.45
CA ASN A 17 -0.42 -22.85 35.86
C ASN A 17 -0.01 -23.06 34.39
N LYS A 18 0.85 -24.05 34.14
CA LYS A 18 1.34 -24.42 32.80
C LYS A 18 0.21 -24.53 31.77
N LYS A 19 -0.99 -24.96 32.19
CA LYS A 19 -2.18 -25.05 31.33
C LYS A 19 -2.69 -23.68 30.86
N ARG A 20 -2.58 -22.64 31.70
CA ARG A 20 -2.96 -21.26 31.31
C ARG A 20 -1.94 -20.66 30.34
N LEU A 21 -0.63 -20.82 30.61
CA LEU A 21 0.42 -20.33 29.72
C LEU A 21 0.33 -20.98 28.33
N LEU A 22 0.18 -22.31 28.27
CA LEU A 22 0.02 -23.05 27.00
C LEU A 22 -1.21 -22.58 26.21
N LYS A 23 -2.33 -22.28 26.88
CA LYS A 23 -3.53 -21.72 26.22
C LYS A 23 -3.25 -20.35 25.61
N ILE A 24 -2.55 -19.45 26.34
CA ILE A 24 -2.22 -18.11 25.84
C ILE A 24 -1.29 -18.21 24.63
N VAL A 25 -0.23 -19.02 24.71
CA VAL A 25 0.69 -19.23 23.58
C VAL A 25 -0.05 -19.80 22.39
N SER A 26 -0.90 -20.83 22.59
CA SER A 26 -1.69 -21.42 21.50
C SER A 26 -2.61 -20.41 20.82
N ILE A 27 -3.24 -19.50 21.57
CA ILE A 27 -4.08 -18.44 21.02
C ILE A 27 -3.24 -17.45 20.20
N ILE A 28 -2.09 -17.01 20.73
CA ILE A 28 -1.20 -16.07 20.02
C ILE A 28 -0.68 -16.71 18.73
N THR A 29 -0.24 -17.97 18.77
CA THR A 29 0.23 -18.71 17.60
C THR A 29 -0.87 -18.86 16.55
N LEU A 30 -2.12 -19.14 16.97
CA LEU A 30 -3.26 -19.21 16.05
C LEU A 30 -3.52 -17.86 15.37
N PHE A 31 -3.50 -16.76 16.13
CA PHE A 31 -3.64 -15.41 15.56
C PHE A 31 -2.48 -15.03 14.64
N ALA A 32 -1.25 -15.41 14.99
CA ALA A 32 -0.09 -15.20 14.12
C ALA A 32 -0.24 -15.96 12.81
N PHE A 33 -0.67 -17.22 12.86
CA PHE A 33 -0.93 -18.04 11.68
C PHE A 33 -2.07 -17.46 10.81
N LEU A 34 -3.16 -17.01 11.42
CA LEU A 34 -4.25 -16.33 10.71
C LEU A 34 -3.79 -15.04 10.01
N ASN A 35 -2.89 -14.27 10.62
CA ASN A 35 -2.30 -13.08 9.98
C ASN A 35 -1.38 -13.45 8.80
N CYS A 36 -0.68 -14.58 8.85
CA CYS A 36 0.09 -15.09 7.70
C CYS A 36 -0.82 -15.51 6.54
N LEU A 37 -2.04 -15.98 6.82
CA LEU A 37 -3.04 -16.35 5.81
C LEU A 37 -3.69 -15.13 5.15
N THR A 38 -3.82 -14.00 5.85
CA THR A 38 -4.20 -12.72 5.24
C THR A 38 -3.01 -12.15 4.49
N GLY A 39 -2.73 -12.75 3.33
CA GLY A 39 -1.56 -12.46 2.51
C GLY A 39 -1.30 -10.98 2.30
N CYS A 40 -0.02 -10.66 2.23
CA CYS A 40 0.52 -9.36 1.92
C CYS A 40 -0.22 -8.71 0.74
N SER A 41 -0.94 -7.63 1.02
CA SER A 41 -1.80 -6.99 0.03
C SER A 41 -1.09 -5.79 -0.57
N PHE A 42 -1.05 -5.76 -1.89
CA PHE A 42 -0.62 -4.59 -2.63
C PHE A 42 -1.81 -3.63 -2.78
N TYR A 43 -1.51 -2.33 -2.86
CA TYR A 43 -2.51 -1.31 -3.08
C TYR A 43 -2.07 -0.30 -4.13
N PHE A 44 -3.03 0.26 -4.87
CA PHE A 44 -2.83 1.32 -5.83
C PHE A 44 -3.83 2.46 -5.58
N LYS A 45 -3.53 3.64 -6.13
CA LYS A 45 -4.39 4.81 -6.08
C LYS A 45 -4.41 5.49 -7.44
N ALA A 46 -5.54 6.08 -7.79
CA ALA A 46 -5.63 7.01 -8.91
C ALA A 46 -5.29 8.41 -8.39
N VAL A 47 -4.29 9.05 -8.98
CA VAL A 47 -3.93 10.44 -8.70
C VAL A 47 -4.42 11.27 -9.88
N THR A 48 -5.27 12.26 -9.62
CA THR A 48 -5.70 13.21 -10.65
C THR A 48 -4.83 14.45 -10.58
N GLU A 49 -4.10 14.72 -11.66
CA GLU A 49 -3.31 15.93 -11.85
C GLU A 49 -4.06 16.86 -12.81
N LYS A 50 -4.20 18.13 -12.42
CA LYS A 50 -4.82 19.18 -13.23
C LYS A 50 -3.80 20.11 -13.86
N ASP A 51 -2.69 20.32 -13.16
CA ASP A 51 -1.54 21.09 -13.64
C ASP A 51 -0.50 20.09 -14.13
N PHE A 52 -0.35 19.98 -15.44
CA PHE A 52 0.63 19.09 -16.09
C PHE A 52 1.50 19.92 -17.02
N SER A 53 2.75 19.47 -17.18
CA SER A 53 3.73 20.08 -18.07
C SER A 53 4.22 19.06 -19.10
N SER A 54 4.74 19.56 -20.21
CA SER A 54 5.47 18.76 -21.21
C SER A 54 6.47 17.82 -20.57
N ASN A 55 7.33 18.36 -19.70
CA ASN A 55 8.35 17.60 -18.99
C ASN A 55 7.77 16.47 -18.15
N ARG A 56 6.60 16.66 -17.52
CA ARG A 56 5.96 15.62 -16.72
C ARG A 56 5.47 14.46 -17.58
N ILE A 57 4.93 14.75 -18.76
CA ILE A 57 4.47 13.73 -19.70
C ILE A 57 5.66 12.97 -20.28
N THR A 58 6.74 13.65 -20.66
CA THR A 58 8.00 13.01 -21.08
C THR A 58 8.52 12.06 -20.00
N GLN A 59 8.58 12.51 -18.74
CA GLN A 59 9.03 11.65 -17.63
C GLN A 59 8.16 10.39 -17.47
N LEU A 60 6.84 10.51 -17.65
CA LEU A 60 5.96 9.35 -17.58
C LEU A 60 6.21 8.38 -18.75
N ASP A 61 6.51 8.90 -19.93
CA ASP A 61 6.87 8.08 -21.10
C ASP A 61 8.22 7.38 -20.90
N ASP A 62 9.22 8.10 -20.40
CA ASP A 62 10.55 7.57 -20.03
C ASP A 62 10.45 6.49 -18.94
N ASP A 63 9.50 6.63 -18.00
CA ASP A 63 9.18 5.62 -16.98
C ASP A 63 8.49 4.37 -17.56
N GLY A 64 8.22 4.34 -18.87
CA GLY A 64 7.56 3.24 -19.58
C GLY A 64 6.09 3.10 -19.21
N LYS A 65 5.40 4.22 -18.99
CA LYS A 65 3.95 4.24 -18.74
C LYS A 65 3.16 3.99 -20.02
N TYR A 66 2.02 3.34 -19.87
CA TYR A 66 1.05 3.06 -20.91
C TYR A 66 0.01 4.18 -20.94
N PHE A 67 -0.04 4.96 -22.02
CA PHE A 67 -0.96 6.09 -22.10
C PHE A 67 -2.29 5.69 -22.76
N ILE A 68 -3.38 6.11 -22.14
CA ILE A 68 -4.74 5.94 -22.64
C ILE A 68 -5.32 7.32 -22.87
N LEU A 69 -5.58 7.66 -24.12
CA LEU A 69 -6.23 8.92 -24.49
C LEU A 69 -7.75 8.74 -24.47
N HIS A 70 -8.43 9.56 -23.70
CA HIS A 70 -9.89 9.63 -23.60
C HIS A 70 -10.37 10.89 -24.32
N SER A 71 -11.28 10.72 -25.27
CA SER A 71 -12.06 11.81 -25.86
C SER A 71 -13.52 11.40 -25.97
N LYS A 72 -14.41 12.20 -25.36
CA LYS A 72 -15.84 11.88 -25.20
C LYS A 72 -16.05 10.49 -24.57
N ASP A 73 -16.66 9.57 -25.31
CA ASP A 73 -17.00 8.21 -24.88
C ASP A 73 -15.99 7.16 -25.37
N ASN A 74 -14.92 7.59 -26.03
CA ASN A 74 -13.94 6.71 -26.63
C ASN A 74 -12.60 6.79 -25.90
N ALA A 75 -11.87 5.67 -25.93
CA ALA A 75 -10.53 5.55 -25.38
C ALA A 75 -9.64 4.78 -26.35
N TRP A 76 -8.39 5.20 -26.45
CA TRP A 76 -7.38 4.60 -27.32
C TRP A 76 -6.06 4.47 -26.58
N HIS A 77 -5.25 3.49 -26.96
CA HIS A 77 -3.84 3.47 -26.60
C HIS A 77 -3.14 4.59 -27.37
N PHE A 78 -2.45 5.45 -26.64
CA PHE A 78 -1.69 6.57 -27.19
C PHE A 78 -0.20 6.28 -27.00
N TYR A 79 0.55 6.18 -28.10
CA TYR A 79 1.94 5.72 -28.06
C TYR A 79 2.80 6.48 -29.08
N ASP A 80 4.11 6.24 -29.05
CA ASP A 80 5.08 6.94 -29.92
C ASP A 80 4.97 8.47 -29.73
N LEU A 81 5.00 8.90 -28.46
CA LEU A 81 4.73 10.28 -28.08
C LEU A 81 5.90 11.19 -28.48
N GLN A 82 5.57 12.31 -29.12
CA GLN A 82 6.52 13.34 -29.50
C GLN A 82 5.99 14.71 -29.08
N ILE A 83 6.63 15.30 -28.07
CA ILE A 83 6.24 16.58 -27.51
C ILE A 83 6.98 17.71 -28.25
N ASN A 84 6.23 18.55 -28.95
CA ASN A 84 6.73 19.68 -29.72
C ASN A 84 6.12 20.97 -29.17
N GLY A 85 6.80 21.60 -28.21
CA GLY A 85 6.28 22.77 -27.50
C GLY A 85 5.03 22.43 -26.70
N ASP A 86 3.90 23.07 -27.05
CA ASP A 86 2.61 22.91 -26.38
C ASP A 86 1.71 21.84 -27.03
N THR A 87 2.27 20.99 -27.89
CA THR A 87 1.52 19.97 -28.61
C THR A 87 2.14 18.59 -28.43
N ILE A 88 1.31 17.59 -28.18
CA ILE A 88 1.70 16.19 -28.05
C ILE A 88 1.26 15.46 -29.32
N ASN A 89 2.23 15.00 -30.09
CA ASN A 89 1.98 14.15 -31.25
C ASN A 89 2.13 12.69 -30.83
N GLY A 90 1.44 11.80 -31.53
CA GLY A 90 1.66 10.37 -31.36
C GLY A 90 0.66 9.58 -32.17
N LYS A 91 0.60 8.28 -31.88
CA LYS A 91 -0.24 7.33 -32.60
C LYS A 91 -1.35 6.78 -31.73
N LEU A 92 -2.50 6.51 -32.35
CA LEU A 92 -3.62 5.86 -31.70
C LEU A 92 -3.77 4.42 -32.16
N ASP A 93 -4.10 3.55 -31.20
CA ASP A 93 -4.53 2.19 -31.44
C ASP A 93 -5.79 1.90 -30.62
N ALA A 94 -6.77 1.25 -31.25
CA ALA A 94 -7.99 0.81 -30.59
C ALA A 94 -7.79 -0.41 -29.68
N MET A 95 -6.65 -1.11 -29.80
CA MET A 95 -6.34 -2.28 -28.99
C MET A 95 -5.88 -1.89 -27.57
N LEU A 96 -6.82 -1.89 -26.63
CA LEU A 96 -6.57 -1.63 -25.20
C LEU A 96 -6.24 -2.90 -24.39
N TYR A 97 -6.12 -4.07 -25.04
CA TYR A 97 -5.79 -5.38 -24.45
C TYR A 97 -6.25 -5.57 -22.99
N TYR A 98 -5.33 -5.74 -22.05
CA TYR A 98 -5.60 -5.99 -20.62
C TYR A 98 -6.01 -4.73 -19.84
N HIS A 99 -5.88 -3.54 -20.44
CA HIS A 99 -6.19 -2.24 -19.83
C HIS A 99 -7.67 -1.87 -19.91
N ALA A 100 -8.47 -2.63 -20.69
CA ALA A 100 -9.92 -2.41 -20.82
C ALA A 100 -10.66 -2.42 -19.47
N LYS A 101 -10.15 -3.19 -18.49
CA LYS A 101 -10.73 -3.31 -17.14
C LYS A 101 -10.64 -2.01 -16.33
N TYR A 102 -9.69 -1.13 -16.65
CA TYR A 102 -9.37 0.06 -15.85
C TYR A 102 -9.67 1.38 -16.56
N LEU A 103 -10.32 1.35 -17.73
CA LEU A 103 -10.66 2.52 -18.55
C LEU A 103 -11.41 3.63 -17.81
N THR A 104 -12.22 3.27 -16.81
CA THR A 104 -12.96 4.23 -15.99
C THR A 104 -12.36 4.32 -14.58
N PRO A 105 -11.26 5.10 -14.41
CA PRO A 105 -10.66 5.28 -13.10
C PRO A 105 -11.64 5.95 -12.14
N LYS A 106 -12.09 5.20 -11.13
CA LYS A 106 -12.73 5.80 -9.97
C LYS A 106 -11.67 6.59 -9.22
N SER A 107 -11.74 7.91 -9.29
CA SER A 107 -10.72 8.87 -8.84
C SER A 107 -10.51 8.94 -7.32
N LYS A 108 -11.23 8.15 -6.51
CA LYS A 108 -11.19 8.24 -5.05
C LYS A 108 -10.84 6.91 -4.40
N GLY A 109 -9.89 7.01 -3.48
CA GLY A 109 -9.55 5.96 -2.53
C GLY A 109 -8.36 5.09 -2.94
N VAL A 110 -7.83 4.39 -1.94
CA VAL A 110 -6.85 3.34 -2.12
C VAL A 110 -7.60 2.05 -2.48
N LYS A 111 -7.18 1.39 -3.55
CA LYS A 111 -7.75 0.12 -4.01
C LYS A 111 -6.73 -0.99 -3.85
N ARG A 112 -7.22 -2.19 -3.52
CA ARG A 112 -6.41 -3.41 -3.46
C ARG A 112 -6.32 -4.02 -4.86
N TYR A 113 -5.15 -4.54 -5.24
CA TYR A 113 -5.07 -5.36 -6.46
C TYR A 113 -5.89 -6.64 -6.27
N ILE A 114 -6.64 -7.04 -7.29
CA ILE A 114 -7.45 -8.25 -7.22
C ILE A 114 -6.54 -9.47 -7.35
N LYS A 115 -5.51 -9.38 -8.19
CA LYS A 115 -4.50 -10.42 -8.38
C LYS A 115 -3.10 -9.85 -8.19
N LYS A 116 -2.17 -10.71 -7.77
CA LYS A 116 -0.77 -10.33 -7.57
C LYS A 116 -0.08 -9.98 -8.90
N GLU A 117 -0.59 -10.54 -10.00
CA GLU A 117 -0.10 -10.35 -11.37
C GLU A 117 -0.77 -9.17 -12.11
N GLU A 118 -1.35 -8.19 -11.42
CA GLU A 118 -1.86 -6.94 -12.03
C GLU A 118 -0.91 -5.72 -11.84
N PRO A 119 0.44 -5.82 -11.96
CA PRO A 119 1.30 -4.64 -11.87
C PRO A 119 1.17 -3.73 -13.10
N GLU A 120 0.49 -4.18 -14.15
CA GLU A 120 0.23 -3.37 -15.35
C GLU A 120 -0.66 -2.16 -15.04
N VAL A 121 -1.54 -2.26 -14.04
CA VAL A 121 -2.46 -1.18 -13.64
C VAL A 121 -1.69 0.08 -13.22
N ILE A 122 -0.60 -0.06 -12.47
CA ILE A 122 0.22 1.09 -12.05
C ILE A 122 1.10 1.66 -13.16
N LYS A 123 1.06 1.08 -14.35
CA LYS A 123 1.74 1.64 -15.51
C LYS A 123 0.82 2.51 -16.35
N GLU A 124 -0.48 2.59 -16.06
CA GLU A 124 -1.40 3.33 -16.93
C GLU A 124 -1.48 4.82 -16.56
N VAL A 125 -1.56 5.65 -17.59
CA VAL A 125 -1.79 7.10 -17.53
C VAL A 125 -2.98 7.42 -18.43
N HIS A 126 -4.06 7.93 -17.85
CA HIS A 126 -5.25 8.32 -18.59
C HIS A 126 -5.23 9.82 -18.85
N ILE A 127 -5.14 10.21 -20.11
CA ILE A 127 -5.21 11.61 -20.55
C ILE A 127 -6.62 11.88 -21.03
N TYR A 128 -7.31 12.86 -20.45
CA TYR A 128 -8.63 13.29 -20.92
C TYR A 128 -8.48 14.58 -21.70
N THR A 129 -8.95 14.60 -22.96
CA THR A 129 -8.89 15.78 -23.82
C THR A 129 -10.29 16.24 -24.23
N SER A 130 -10.46 17.55 -24.40
CA SER A 130 -11.62 18.15 -25.07
C SER A 130 -11.50 18.16 -26.59
N ASP A 131 -10.32 17.82 -27.12
CA ASP A 131 -10.08 17.78 -28.55
C ASP A 131 -10.85 16.62 -29.19
N THR A 132 -11.58 16.96 -30.25
CA THR A 132 -12.43 16.04 -31.01
C THR A 132 -12.08 16.07 -32.50
N THR A 133 -10.91 16.61 -32.85
CA THR A 133 -10.46 16.72 -34.25
C THR A 133 -9.99 15.38 -34.81
N PHE A 134 -9.76 14.37 -33.95
CA PHE A 134 -9.38 13.02 -34.32
C PHE A 134 -10.54 12.03 -34.10
N GLY A 135 -10.64 11.06 -35.00
CA GLY A 135 -11.62 9.99 -35.02
C GLY A 135 -11.02 8.61 -34.80
N TYR A 136 -11.88 7.59 -34.84
CA TYR A 136 -11.52 6.20 -34.54
C TYR A 136 -10.49 5.59 -35.49
N PHE A 137 -10.41 6.08 -36.73
CA PHE A 137 -9.51 5.56 -37.77
C PHE A 137 -8.21 6.37 -37.91
N ASP A 138 -8.04 7.43 -37.12
CA ASP A 138 -6.83 8.24 -37.20
C ASP A 138 -5.68 7.54 -36.49
N THR A 139 -4.63 7.29 -37.25
CA THR A 139 -3.44 6.59 -36.74
C THR A 139 -2.42 7.55 -36.15
N ASN A 140 -2.39 8.81 -36.59
CA ASN A 140 -1.52 9.86 -36.06
C ASN A 140 -2.38 11.03 -35.59
N VAL A 141 -2.13 11.51 -34.38
CA VAL A 141 -2.89 12.60 -33.78
C VAL A 141 -1.96 13.64 -33.18
N SER A 142 -2.47 14.87 -33.09
CA SER A 142 -1.77 16.03 -32.57
C SER A 142 -2.68 16.70 -31.55
N ILE A 143 -2.35 16.58 -30.26
CA ILE A 143 -3.18 17.03 -29.14
C ILE A 143 -2.55 18.27 -28.51
N PRO A 144 -3.18 19.45 -28.59
CA PRO A 144 -2.73 20.63 -27.87
C PRO A 144 -2.79 20.38 -26.35
N MET A 145 -1.75 20.75 -25.60
CA MET A 145 -1.77 20.63 -24.13
C MET A 145 -2.92 21.42 -23.49
N VAL A 146 -3.33 22.52 -24.14
CA VAL A 146 -4.46 23.36 -23.68
C VAL A 146 -5.79 22.63 -23.75
N SER A 147 -5.92 21.58 -24.57
CA SER A 147 -7.15 20.78 -24.69
C SER A 147 -7.20 19.65 -23.67
N ILE A 148 -6.09 19.34 -23.00
CA ILE A 148 -6.07 18.32 -21.95
C ILE A 148 -6.77 18.87 -20.72
N GLN A 149 -7.82 18.18 -20.28
CA GLN A 149 -8.65 18.60 -19.14
C GLN A 149 -8.10 18.10 -17.81
N LYS A 150 -7.54 16.88 -17.81
CA LYS A 150 -6.96 16.23 -16.63
C LYS A 150 -6.14 15.03 -17.06
N ILE A 151 -5.17 14.68 -16.23
CA ILE A 151 -4.42 13.43 -16.32
C ILE A 151 -4.71 12.61 -15.06
N ILE A 152 -4.99 11.32 -15.23
CA ILE A 152 -5.15 10.38 -14.11
C ILE A 152 -4.06 9.33 -14.20
N ILE A 153 -3.19 9.32 -13.20
CA ILE A 153 -2.05 8.40 -13.11
C ILE A 153 -2.38 7.33 -12.07
N TYR A 154 -2.20 6.07 -12.42
CA TYR A 154 -2.22 5.01 -11.42
C TYR A 154 -0.86 4.85 -10.78
N ASP A 155 -0.83 5.00 -9.45
CA ASP A 155 0.37 4.88 -8.66
C ASP A 155 0.24 3.82 -7.57
N PRO A 156 1.36 3.17 -7.19
CA PRO A 156 1.37 2.32 -6.02
C PRO A 156 1.05 3.14 -4.77
N ALA A 157 0.07 2.68 -3.98
CA ALA A 157 -0.23 3.25 -2.68
C ALA A 157 0.79 2.69 -1.66
N LYS A 158 2.03 3.19 -1.75
CA LYS A 158 3.18 2.73 -0.95
C LYS A 158 2.86 2.73 0.54
N GLY A 159 2.24 3.79 1.08
CA GLY A 159 1.88 3.87 2.49
C GLY A 159 0.92 2.77 2.94
N ALA A 160 -0.17 2.55 2.21
CA ALA A 160 -1.14 1.49 2.52
C ALA A 160 -0.52 0.09 2.37
N THR A 161 0.35 -0.08 1.37
CA THR A 161 1.10 -1.31 1.16
C THR A 161 2.06 -1.55 2.33
N THR A 162 2.92 -0.60 2.67
CA THR A 162 3.86 -0.75 3.80
C THR A 162 3.13 -1.02 5.12
N LEU A 163 2.01 -0.34 5.39
CA LEU A 163 1.21 -0.58 6.59
C LEU A 163 0.64 -1.99 6.63
N SER A 164 0.18 -2.54 5.49
CA SER A 164 -0.34 -3.92 5.43
C SER A 164 0.74 -4.97 5.73
N TRP A 165 2.01 -4.65 5.44
CA TRP A 165 3.14 -5.53 5.70
C TRP A 165 3.72 -5.39 7.10
N VAL A 166 3.81 -4.16 7.62
CA VAL A 166 4.55 -3.87 8.87
C VAL A 166 3.64 -3.91 10.10
N LEU A 167 2.38 -3.50 9.99
CA LEU A 167 1.50 -3.38 11.15
C LEU A 167 1.18 -4.75 11.81
N PRO A 168 0.83 -5.82 11.06
CA PRO A 168 0.54 -7.12 11.66
C PRO A 168 1.69 -7.70 12.51
N PRO A 169 2.94 -7.80 12.02
CA PRO A 169 4.03 -8.36 12.83
C PRO A 169 4.35 -7.51 14.06
N VAL A 170 4.28 -6.17 13.95
CA VAL A 170 4.49 -5.28 15.12
C VAL A 170 3.46 -5.53 16.22
N ILE A 171 2.18 -5.70 15.85
CA ILE A 171 1.11 -6.01 16.81
C ILE A 171 1.35 -7.40 17.44
N ILE A 172 1.69 -8.41 16.65
CA ILE A 172 1.93 -9.77 17.17
C ILE A 172 3.11 -9.78 18.15
N VAL A 173 4.24 -9.16 17.80
CA VAL A 173 5.44 -9.12 18.65
C VAL A 173 5.16 -8.36 19.95
N SER A 174 4.49 -7.21 19.87
CA SER A 174 4.17 -6.42 21.08
C SER A 174 3.22 -7.18 22.02
N LEU A 175 2.19 -7.85 21.50
CA LEU A 175 1.31 -8.71 22.30
C LEU A 175 2.05 -9.89 22.92
N PHE A 176 2.99 -10.49 22.19
CA PHE A 176 3.81 -11.60 22.70
C PHE A 176 4.72 -11.14 23.85
N ILE A 177 5.40 -9.99 23.70
CA ILE A 177 6.22 -9.41 24.76
C ILE A 177 5.35 -9.06 25.98
N ALA A 178 4.20 -8.43 25.77
CA ALA A 178 3.27 -8.10 26.86
C ALA A 178 2.80 -9.34 27.61
N ALA A 179 2.50 -10.44 26.90
CA ALA A 179 2.15 -11.72 27.50
C ALA A 179 3.31 -12.32 28.32
N ILE A 180 4.55 -12.22 27.85
CA ILE A 180 5.74 -12.65 28.59
C ILE A 180 5.93 -11.80 29.85
N VAL A 181 5.90 -10.46 29.72
CA VAL A 181 6.06 -9.55 30.86
C VAL A 181 4.96 -9.76 31.88
N ALA A 182 3.71 -9.90 31.46
CA ALA A 182 2.59 -10.21 32.36
C ALA A 182 2.80 -11.56 33.07
N SER A 183 3.35 -12.56 32.36
CA SER A 183 3.69 -13.85 32.97
C SER A 183 4.82 -13.69 33.99
N ILE A 184 5.91 -12.97 33.66
CA ILE A 184 7.04 -12.71 34.58
C ILE A 184 6.58 -11.90 35.80
N ALA A 185 5.75 -10.87 35.61
CA ALA A 185 5.21 -10.06 36.70
C ALA A 185 4.30 -10.87 37.64
N GLN A 186 3.54 -11.83 37.10
CA GLN A 186 2.80 -12.82 37.90
C GLN A 186 3.72 -13.85 38.60
N HIS A 187 4.99 -13.94 38.21
CA HIS A 187 6.00 -14.88 38.73
C HIS A 187 7.09 -14.23 39.60
N GLY A 188 7.13 -12.90 39.73
CA GLY A 188 7.97 -12.21 40.70
C GLY A 188 9.48 -12.38 40.48
N ILE A 189 9.94 -12.47 39.24
CA ILE A 189 11.38 -12.47 38.92
C ILE A 189 11.86 -11.03 38.73
N VAL A 190 11.92 -10.26 39.81
CA VAL A 190 12.82 -9.11 39.91
C VAL A 190 13.90 -9.58 40.88
N GLY A 191 15.00 -10.10 40.33
CA GLY A 191 16.12 -10.57 41.14
C GLY A 191 16.71 -9.39 41.92
N ASP A 192 16.71 -9.49 43.24
CA ASP A 192 17.58 -8.68 44.08
C ASP A 192 19.02 -8.88 43.58
N MET A 193 19.61 -7.85 42.96
CA MET A 193 21.06 -7.83 42.77
C MET A 193 21.70 -7.83 44.16
N PRO A 194 22.66 -8.74 44.43
CA PRO A 194 23.40 -8.69 45.68
C PRO A 194 24.13 -7.34 45.76
N PRO A 195 24.13 -6.68 46.93
CA PRO A 195 24.84 -5.42 47.08
C PRO A 195 26.33 -5.65 46.82
N ILE A 196 26.89 -4.87 45.89
CA ILE A 196 28.33 -4.80 45.66
C ILE A 196 28.95 -4.28 46.97
N LYS A 197 29.70 -5.14 47.66
CA LYS A 197 30.56 -4.71 48.77
C LYS A 197 31.76 -3.99 48.17
N ILE A 198 31.81 -2.67 48.35
CA ILE A 198 33.01 -1.86 48.21
C ILE A 198 33.75 -1.91 49.54
#